data_AF-A0A453C084-F1
#
_entry.id   AF-A0A453C084-F1
#
_cell.length_a   1.000
_cell.length_b   1.000
_cell.length_c   1.000
_cell.angle_alpha   90.00
_cell.angle_beta   90.00
_cell.angle_gamma   90.00
#
_symmetry.space_group_name_H-M   'P 1'
#
loop_
_entity.id
_entity.type
_entity.pdbx_description
1 polymer ?
#
loop_
_entity_poly.entity_id
_entity_poly.type
_entity_poly.pdbx_seq_one_letter_code
_entity_poly.pdbx_strand_id
1 'polypeptide(L)'
;GTSKVSRTGSGLGAAGMAGYGRAVEILDTLGCLMTTLSPDGGFISRTTKGTQISILAFEVANTILKGASVMQSLSEDSVTYFKQVVLPSEGVQNLISSDMGELMRIVANDRREELKVFSQEIVRFGNRCKNPQWHNLDRYFVKLESESVPQKQLKETATVEMQKLMALVQRTTDLYHELHALDRFEQDYRCQLKGSESSNQIEKGDNIQVVKLELKTQRSYVKNLKKRSLWSKTLEQVVEKLVDIVQYLHVEINVSYGTYDGGELSSAVNCQRLGPAGLALHYANTIIQIYSIVSRSGYVPANSRDALYQGLPPRVRLALPNKLRTSSMPRELTIDQIRAMMERTLKWLVPMAINTTWYRTHI
;
A
#
# COMPACT_ATOMS: atom_id res chain seq x y z
N GLY A 1 47.96 -14.13 -27.11
CA GLY A 1 47.38 -13.19 -26.13
C GLY A 1 45.89 -13.29 -26.21
N THR A 2 45.24 -13.71 -25.13
CA THR A 2 43.77 -13.74 -25.01
C THR A 2 43.42 -13.37 -23.58
N SER A 3 42.71 -12.25 -23.47
CA SER A 3 42.35 -11.56 -22.25
C SER A 3 41.21 -12.25 -21.50
N LYS A 4 41.39 -12.39 -20.19
CA LYS A 4 40.45 -12.87 -19.19
C LYS A 4 39.46 -11.74 -18.85
N VAL A 5 38.16 -11.96 -19.00
CA VAL A 5 37.11 -11.05 -18.50
C VAL A 5 36.35 -11.76 -17.38
N SER A 6 36.41 -11.18 -16.19
CA SER A 6 35.70 -11.57 -14.98
C SER A 6 34.24 -11.12 -15.04
N ARG A 7 33.31 -12.09 -14.93
CA ARG A 7 31.90 -11.85 -14.61
C ARG A 7 31.76 -11.64 -13.09
N THR A 8 31.43 -10.42 -12.68
CA THR A 8 30.86 -10.14 -11.35
C THR A 8 29.39 -9.80 -11.54
N GLY A 9 28.53 -10.81 -11.38
CA GLY A 9 27.09 -10.63 -11.26
C GLY A 9 26.77 -10.13 -9.84
N SER A 10 26.12 -8.98 -9.75
CA SER A 10 25.62 -8.40 -8.51
C SER A 10 24.39 -9.19 -8.07
N GLY A 11 24.56 -10.01 -7.04
CA GLY A 11 23.48 -10.76 -6.40
C GLY A 11 22.64 -9.83 -5.52
N LEU A 12 21.47 -9.46 -6.03
CA LEU A 12 20.41 -8.84 -5.24
C LEU A 12 19.84 -9.92 -4.30
N GLY A 13 20.38 -9.99 -3.08
CA GLY A 13 20.03 -11.03 -2.11
C GLY A 13 18.61 -10.83 -1.54
N ALA A 14 17.78 -11.85 -1.68
CA ALA A 14 16.42 -12.02 -1.17
C ALA A 14 16.20 -11.69 0.33
N ALA A 15 17.27 -11.44 1.11
CA ALA A 15 17.21 -11.07 2.51
C ALA A 15 16.63 -9.66 2.77
N GLY A 16 16.79 -8.72 1.82
CA GLY A 16 16.23 -7.36 1.96
C GLY A 16 14.70 -7.31 1.81
N MET A 17 14.13 -8.24 1.03
CA MET A 17 12.70 -8.33 0.74
C MET A 17 11.92 -9.02 1.87
N ALA A 18 12.53 -9.96 2.59
CA ALA A 18 11.87 -10.67 3.69
C ALA A 18 11.59 -9.76 4.91
N GLY A 19 12.45 -8.76 5.16
CA GLY A 19 12.20 -7.74 6.20
C GLY A 19 11.11 -6.73 5.81
N TYR A 20 10.86 -6.58 4.51
CA TYR A 20 9.88 -5.66 3.93
C TYR A 20 8.45 -6.08 4.28
N GLY A 21 8.11 -7.36 4.10
CA GLY A 21 6.76 -7.87 4.39
C GLY A 21 6.37 -7.72 5.86
N ARG A 22 7.29 -8.05 6.78
CA ARG A 22 7.03 -7.95 8.22
C ARG A 22 6.89 -6.50 8.70
N ALA A 23 7.63 -5.55 8.12
CA ALA A 23 7.53 -4.14 8.48
C ALA A 23 6.25 -3.48 7.93
N VAL A 24 5.81 -3.86 6.73
CA VAL A 24 4.58 -3.36 6.08
C VAL A 24 3.33 -3.85 6.80
N GLU A 25 3.22 -5.16 7.09
CA GLU A 25 2.05 -5.73 7.81
C GLU A 25 1.83 -5.11 9.21
N ILE A 26 2.92 -4.81 9.92
CA ILE A 26 2.85 -4.26 11.29
C ILE A 26 2.44 -2.79 11.28
N LEU A 27 2.87 -2.02 10.28
CA LEU A 27 2.59 -0.59 10.21
C LEU A 27 1.24 -0.27 9.56
N ASP A 28 0.74 -1.10 8.65
CA ASP A 28 -0.65 -1.02 8.16
C ASP A 28 -1.66 -1.28 9.28
N THR A 29 -1.34 -2.19 10.21
CA THR A 29 -2.16 -2.43 11.42
C THR A 29 -2.23 -1.20 12.33
N LEU A 30 -1.20 -0.34 12.31
CA LEU A 30 -1.12 0.89 13.12
C LEU A 30 -1.63 2.15 12.40
N GLY A 31 -1.55 2.18 11.07
CA GLY A 31 -2.18 3.21 10.24
C GLY A 31 -3.69 3.30 10.50
N CYS A 32 -4.33 2.17 10.77
CA CYS A 32 -5.74 2.08 11.17
C CYS A 32 -6.03 2.55 12.61
N LEU A 33 -5.04 2.52 13.52
CA LEU A 33 -5.23 2.88 14.94
C LEU A 33 -4.92 4.35 15.25
N MET A 34 -4.19 5.07 14.40
CA MET A 34 -3.78 6.47 14.63
C MET A 34 -4.75 7.54 14.11
N THR A 35 -5.94 7.18 13.64
CA THR A 35 -6.98 8.16 13.23
C THR A 35 -7.67 8.87 14.39
N THR A 36 -7.31 8.60 15.66
CA THR A 36 -8.00 9.12 16.85
C THR A 36 -7.19 10.08 17.73
N LEU A 37 -6.05 10.61 17.28
CA LEU A 37 -5.32 11.64 18.04
C LEU A 37 -5.42 13.01 17.37
N SER A 38 -6.46 13.75 17.73
CA SER A 38 -6.54 15.20 17.48
C SER A 38 -5.36 15.91 18.15
N PRO A 39 -4.61 16.78 17.45
CA PRO A 39 -3.50 17.51 18.04
C PRO A 39 -4.01 18.86 18.54
N ASP A 40 -4.54 18.90 19.77
CA ASP A 40 -4.78 20.17 20.46
C ASP A 40 -4.02 20.15 21.79
N GLY A 41 -2.99 20.98 21.90
CA GLY A 41 -2.07 20.97 23.02
C GLY A 41 -0.74 21.65 22.72
N GLY A 42 -0.78 22.98 22.57
CA GLY A 42 0.42 23.79 22.41
C GLY A 42 1.30 23.83 23.66
N PHE A 43 2.62 23.73 23.45
CA PHE A 43 3.62 24.44 24.25
C PHE A 43 4.91 24.57 23.41
N ILE A 44 5.26 25.80 23.04
CA ILE A 44 6.46 26.11 22.28
C ILE A 44 7.63 26.23 23.26
N SER A 45 8.65 25.38 23.11
CA SER A 45 9.98 25.65 23.69
C SER A 45 10.98 25.96 22.58
N ARG A 46 11.57 27.15 22.68
CA ARG A 46 12.43 27.80 21.70
C ARG A 46 13.88 27.44 22.01
N THR A 47 14.48 26.51 21.26
CA THR A 47 15.95 26.37 21.14
C THR A 47 16.33 26.03 19.69
N THR A 48 17.42 26.64 19.22
CA THR A 48 17.89 26.70 17.82
C THR A 48 18.67 25.45 17.38
N LYS A 49 18.19 24.25 17.74
CA LYS A 49 18.52 23.00 17.05
C LYS A 49 17.25 22.49 16.38
N GLY A 50 17.33 22.02 15.14
CA GLY A 50 16.18 21.49 14.39
C GLY A 50 15.27 20.63 15.27
N THR A 51 13.96 20.87 15.24
CA THR A 51 13.03 20.11 16.09
C THR A 51 13.13 18.66 15.65
N GLN A 52 13.55 17.80 16.57
CA GLN A 52 13.66 16.38 16.29
C GLN A 52 12.27 15.82 15.98
N ILE A 53 12.20 14.86 15.05
CA ILE A 53 10.95 14.23 14.65
C ILE A 53 10.25 13.60 15.88
N SER A 54 11.01 12.98 16.79
CA SER A 54 10.51 12.40 18.04
C SER A 54 9.35 11.42 17.83
N ILE A 55 8.17 11.65 18.43
CA ILE A 55 6.99 10.77 18.32
C ILE A 55 6.47 10.65 16.88
N LEU A 56 6.67 11.69 16.05
CA LEU A 56 6.29 11.67 14.63
C LEU A 56 7.11 10.66 13.80
N ALA A 57 8.11 10.01 14.39
CA ALA A 57 8.97 9.08 13.69
C ALA A 57 8.20 7.90 13.11
N PHE A 58 7.14 7.45 13.78
CA PHE A 58 6.30 6.35 13.31
C PHE A 58 5.42 6.78 12.13
N GLU A 59 4.88 8.00 12.18
CA GLU A 59 4.12 8.56 11.06
C GLU A 59 5.03 8.75 9.83
N VAL A 60 6.22 9.32 10.02
CA VAL A 60 7.23 9.47 8.97
C VAL A 60 7.68 8.12 8.42
N ALA A 61 7.82 7.10 9.28
CA ALA A 61 8.15 5.74 8.84
C ALA A 61 7.07 5.16 7.93
N ASN A 62 5.78 5.36 8.26
CA ASN A 62 4.67 4.93 7.43
C ASN A 62 4.66 5.62 6.06
N THR A 63 4.90 6.93 6.04
CA THR A 63 5.02 7.67 4.78
C THR A 63 6.18 7.14 3.92
N ILE A 64 7.35 6.88 4.52
CA ILE A 64 8.49 6.29 3.80
C ILE A 64 8.10 4.93 3.21
N LEU A 65 7.42 4.07 3.96
CA LEU A 65 6.95 2.78 3.46
C LEU A 65 5.98 2.92 2.28
N LYS A 66 5.04 3.88 2.34
CA LYS A 66 4.16 4.18 1.21
C LYS A 66 4.98 4.58 -0.03
N GLY A 67 5.93 5.51 0.12
CA GLY A 67 6.82 5.91 -0.97
C GLY A 67 7.64 4.74 -1.54
N ALA A 68 8.10 3.84 -0.66
CA ALA A 68 8.86 2.67 -1.06
C ALA A 68 8.00 1.62 -1.79
N SER A 69 6.72 1.48 -1.40
CA SER A 69 5.72 0.67 -2.13
C SER A 69 5.46 1.22 -3.52
N VAL A 70 5.21 2.53 -3.65
CA VAL A 70 5.03 3.19 -4.94
C VAL A 70 6.27 2.98 -5.82
N MET A 71 7.45 3.19 -5.28
CA MET A 71 8.72 2.98 -5.99
C MET A 71 8.90 1.53 -6.46
N GLN A 72 8.55 0.55 -5.64
CA GLN A 72 8.61 -0.87 -6.01
C GLN A 72 7.62 -1.21 -7.13
N SER A 73 6.42 -0.63 -7.11
CA SER A 73 5.41 -0.82 -8.16
C SER A 73 5.85 -0.29 -9.54
N LEU A 74 6.79 0.66 -9.54
CA LEU A 74 7.42 1.25 -10.73
C LEU A 74 8.76 0.61 -11.09
N SER A 75 9.16 -0.47 -10.42
CA SER A 75 10.34 -1.24 -10.81
C SER A 75 10.18 -1.83 -12.22
N GLU A 76 11.31 -2.05 -12.90
CA GLU A 76 11.32 -2.60 -14.27
C GLU A 76 10.58 -3.93 -14.35
N ASP A 77 10.80 -4.83 -13.38
CA ASP A 77 10.10 -6.12 -13.29
C ASP A 77 8.59 -5.95 -13.10
N SER A 78 8.17 -5.01 -12.26
CA SER A 78 6.75 -4.76 -12.00
C SER A 78 6.05 -4.13 -13.20
N VAL A 79 6.69 -3.15 -13.84
CA VAL A 79 6.18 -2.49 -15.05
C VAL A 79 6.10 -3.48 -16.22
N THR A 80 7.12 -4.31 -16.42
CA THR A 80 7.13 -5.32 -17.50
C THR A 80 6.07 -6.39 -17.26
N TYR A 81 5.98 -6.94 -16.05
CA TYR A 81 4.93 -7.88 -15.68
C TYR A 81 3.53 -7.27 -15.90
N PHE A 82 3.34 -6.03 -15.45
CA PHE A 82 2.05 -5.36 -15.59
C PHE A 82 1.66 -5.15 -17.06
N LYS A 83 2.61 -4.70 -17.91
CA LYS A 83 2.38 -4.49 -19.34
C LYS A 83 2.17 -5.78 -20.13
N GLN A 84 2.88 -6.86 -19.79
CA GLN A 84 2.90 -8.10 -20.58
C GLN A 84 1.91 -9.15 -20.09
N VAL A 85 1.55 -9.13 -18.81
CA VAL A 85 0.72 -10.16 -18.19
C VAL A 85 -0.62 -9.60 -17.72
N VAL A 86 -0.61 -8.47 -17.00
CA VAL A 86 -1.84 -7.93 -16.39
C VAL A 86 -2.73 -7.25 -17.42
N LEU A 87 -2.18 -6.30 -18.19
CA LEU A 87 -2.96 -5.54 -19.17
C LEU A 87 -3.54 -6.39 -20.29
N PRO A 88 -2.83 -7.38 -20.87
CA PRO A 88 -3.38 -8.26 -21.90
C PRO A 88 -4.33 -9.34 -21.37
N SER A 89 -4.55 -9.41 -20.06
CA SER A 89 -5.40 -10.44 -19.47
C SER A 89 -6.86 -10.30 -19.93
N GLU A 90 -7.53 -11.45 -20.10
CA GLU A 90 -8.91 -11.52 -20.56
C GLU A 90 -9.86 -10.66 -19.71
N GLY A 91 -9.63 -10.61 -18.39
CA GLY A 91 -10.44 -9.79 -17.49
C GLY A 91 -10.29 -8.29 -17.72
N VAL A 92 -9.05 -7.80 -17.90
CA VAL A 92 -8.80 -6.38 -18.16
C VAL A 92 -9.33 -5.98 -19.54
N GLN A 93 -9.06 -6.79 -20.55
CA GLN A 93 -9.46 -6.53 -21.94
C GLN A 93 -10.99 -6.52 -22.10
N ASN A 94 -11.71 -7.40 -21.39
CA ASN A 94 -13.18 -7.49 -21.50
C ASN A 94 -13.94 -6.54 -20.56
N LEU A 95 -13.40 -6.23 -19.37
CA LEU A 95 -14.12 -5.41 -18.38
C LEU A 95 -13.76 -3.93 -18.43
N ILE A 96 -12.56 -3.58 -18.88
CA ILE A 96 -12.05 -2.21 -18.84
C ILE A 96 -11.99 -1.63 -20.24
N SER A 97 -11.10 -2.14 -21.08
CA SER A 97 -10.94 -1.71 -22.48
C SER A 97 -10.06 -2.68 -23.24
N SER A 98 -10.34 -2.86 -24.53
CA SER A 98 -9.46 -3.56 -25.46
C SER A 98 -8.36 -2.66 -26.06
N ASP A 99 -8.48 -1.34 -25.88
CA ASP A 99 -7.48 -0.38 -26.32
C ASP A 99 -6.35 -0.26 -25.30
N MET A 100 -5.16 -0.74 -25.68
CA MET A 100 -3.97 -0.67 -24.85
C MET A 100 -3.57 0.78 -24.54
N GLY A 101 -3.83 1.75 -25.43
CA GLY A 101 -3.59 3.17 -25.18
C GLY A 101 -4.48 3.71 -24.06
N GLU A 102 -5.76 3.37 -24.07
CA GLU A 102 -6.70 3.71 -23.00
C GLU A 102 -6.27 3.06 -21.67
N LEU A 103 -5.92 1.77 -21.67
CA LEU A 103 -5.45 1.06 -20.47
C LEU A 103 -4.19 1.70 -19.88
N MET A 104 -3.20 2.02 -20.70
CA MET A 104 -1.98 2.68 -20.28
C MET A 104 -2.27 4.05 -19.65
N ARG A 105 -3.21 4.82 -20.22
CA ARG A 105 -3.64 6.11 -19.68
C ARG A 105 -4.36 5.99 -18.34
N ILE A 106 -5.23 5.00 -18.17
CA ILE A 106 -5.90 4.70 -16.89
C ILE A 106 -4.85 4.40 -15.82
N VAL A 107 -3.90 3.51 -16.13
CA VAL A 107 -2.86 3.09 -15.18
C VAL A 107 -1.95 4.26 -14.84
N ALA A 108 -1.56 5.06 -15.82
CA ALA A 108 -0.77 6.27 -15.57
C ALA A 108 -1.50 7.22 -14.60
N ASN A 109 -2.81 7.38 -14.76
CA ASN A 109 -3.62 8.22 -13.90
C ASN A 109 -3.74 7.64 -12.47
N ASP A 110 -3.97 6.34 -12.34
CA ASP A 110 -4.04 5.67 -11.05
C ASP A 110 -2.71 5.77 -10.29
N ARG A 111 -1.57 5.60 -10.98
CA ARG A 111 -0.23 5.79 -10.38
C ARG A 111 0.04 7.24 -9.98
N ARG A 112 -0.43 8.22 -10.77
CA ARG A 112 -0.32 9.64 -10.41
C ARG A 112 -1.15 9.97 -9.17
N GLU A 113 -2.35 9.42 -9.04
CA GLU A 113 -3.16 9.65 -7.83
C GLU A 113 -2.52 9.00 -6.59
N GLU A 114 -1.95 7.80 -6.72
CA GLU A 114 -1.18 7.15 -5.65
C GLU A 114 0.03 8.01 -5.22
N LEU A 115 0.79 8.53 -6.19
CA LEU A 115 1.91 9.43 -5.95
C LEU A 115 1.47 10.76 -5.32
N LYS A 116 0.30 11.28 -5.70
CA LYS A 116 -0.25 12.53 -5.16
C LYS A 116 -0.59 12.39 -3.68
N VAL A 117 -1.19 11.27 -3.26
CA VAL A 117 -1.44 10.99 -1.83
C VAL A 117 -0.13 10.98 -1.05
N PHE A 118 0.91 10.29 -1.55
CA PHE A 118 2.24 10.28 -0.95
C PHE A 118 2.87 11.70 -0.89
N SER A 119 2.76 12.46 -1.98
CA SER A 119 3.30 13.81 -2.08
C SER A 119 2.63 14.78 -1.11
N GLN A 120 1.32 14.66 -0.89
CA GLN A 120 0.58 15.47 0.10
C GLN A 120 1.10 15.25 1.53
N GLU A 121 1.47 14.03 1.90
CA GLU A 121 2.09 13.76 3.20
C GLU A 121 3.44 14.48 3.34
N ILE A 122 4.23 14.52 2.26
CA ILE A 122 5.52 15.22 2.22
C ILE A 122 5.35 16.74 2.29
N VAL A 123 4.37 17.31 1.57
CA VAL A 123 4.03 18.74 1.68
C VAL A 123 3.71 19.10 3.13
N ARG A 124 2.91 18.25 3.80
CA ARG A 124 2.56 18.46 5.21
C ARG A 124 3.78 18.39 6.14
N PHE A 125 4.73 17.48 5.89
CA PHE A 125 5.99 17.46 6.65
C PHE A 125 6.86 18.69 6.35
N GLY A 126 6.95 19.09 5.08
CA GLY A 126 7.70 20.27 4.64
C GLY A 126 7.22 21.54 5.32
N ASN A 127 5.89 21.76 5.39
CA ASN A 127 5.30 22.91 6.09
C ASN A 127 5.55 22.91 7.61
N ARG A 128 6.00 21.79 8.20
CA ARG A 128 6.42 21.70 9.60
C ARG A 128 7.93 21.89 9.80
N CYS A 129 8.71 21.95 8.72
CA CYS A 129 10.14 22.23 8.78
C CYS A 129 10.41 23.66 9.27
N LYS A 130 11.55 23.89 9.92
CA LYS A 130 12.01 25.22 10.32
C LYS A 130 12.52 26.04 9.14
N ASN A 131 13.12 25.37 8.16
CA ASN A 131 13.62 26.04 6.97
C ASN A 131 12.45 26.32 6.00
N PRO A 132 12.16 27.59 5.67
CA PRO A 132 11.07 27.94 4.75
C PRO A 132 11.24 27.39 3.33
N GLN A 133 12.44 26.95 2.93
CA GLN A 133 12.66 26.34 1.61
C GLN A 133 11.82 25.07 1.39
N TRP A 134 11.44 24.39 2.47
CA TRP A 134 10.62 23.18 2.43
C TRP A 134 9.12 23.48 2.55
N HIS A 135 8.72 24.75 2.60
CA HIS A 135 7.31 25.14 2.68
C HIS A 135 6.73 25.26 1.28
N ASN A 136 5.41 25.03 1.17
CA ASN A 136 4.65 25.13 -0.09
C ASN A 136 5.20 24.24 -1.22
N LEU A 137 5.63 23.02 -0.89
CA LEU A 137 6.11 22.02 -1.85
C LEU A 137 5.03 21.59 -2.85
N ASP A 138 3.76 21.84 -2.57
CA ASP A 138 2.65 21.66 -3.52
C ASP A 138 2.91 22.40 -4.83
N ARG A 139 3.40 23.66 -4.76
CA ARG A 139 3.74 24.45 -5.95
C ARG A 139 4.93 23.89 -6.70
N TYR A 140 5.86 23.25 -6.00
CA TYR A 140 7.03 22.62 -6.61
C TYR A 140 6.63 21.33 -7.34
N PHE A 141 5.83 20.48 -6.72
CA PHE A 141 5.36 19.24 -7.34
C PHE A 141 4.48 19.49 -8.57
N VAL A 142 3.61 20.50 -8.56
CA VAL A 142 2.82 20.88 -9.75
C VAL A 142 3.72 21.35 -10.90
N LYS A 143 4.81 22.07 -10.61
CA LYS A 143 5.78 22.47 -11.66
C LYS A 143 6.55 21.29 -12.23
N LEU A 144 6.91 20.32 -11.38
CA LEU A 144 7.61 19.11 -11.80
C LEU A 144 6.82 18.27 -12.80
N GLU A 145 5.49 18.32 -12.79
CA GLU A 145 4.66 17.65 -13.79
C GLU A 145 4.89 18.20 -15.22
N SER A 146 5.44 19.42 -15.34
CA SER A 146 5.66 20.11 -16.62
C SER A 146 7.12 20.11 -17.12
N GLU A 147 8.09 19.69 -16.30
CA GLU A 147 9.52 19.77 -16.64
C GLU A 147 10.14 18.39 -16.92
N SER A 148 10.90 18.30 -18.03
CA SER A 148 11.65 17.10 -18.43
C SER A 148 13.05 17.12 -17.80
N VAL A 149 13.33 16.21 -16.87
CA VAL A 149 14.61 16.13 -16.13
C VAL A 149 15.41 14.87 -16.52
N PRO A 150 16.76 14.89 -16.55
CA PRO A 150 17.58 13.72 -16.88
C PRO A 150 17.34 12.51 -15.93
N GLN A 151 16.77 11.44 -16.47
CA GLN A 151 16.20 10.31 -15.71
C GLN A 151 17.23 9.40 -14.99
N LYS A 152 18.40 9.13 -15.60
CA LYS A 152 19.28 8.05 -15.13
C LYS A 152 19.96 8.36 -13.80
N GLN A 153 20.44 9.59 -13.61
CA GLN A 153 21.08 10.02 -12.36
C GLN A 153 20.07 10.17 -11.21
N LEU A 154 18.83 10.58 -11.53
CA LEU A 154 17.74 10.65 -10.57
C LEU A 154 17.39 9.26 -10.02
N LYS A 155 17.35 8.23 -10.87
CA LYS A 155 17.07 6.85 -10.45
C LYS A 155 18.12 6.32 -9.48
N GLU A 156 19.39 6.47 -9.80
CA GLU A 156 20.50 6.01 -8.93
C GLU A 156 20.48 6.75 -7.59
N THR A 157 20.24 8.07 -7.61
CA THR A 157 20.15 8.87 -6.38
C THR A 157 18.95 8.47 -5.52
N ALA A 158 17.75 8.39 -6.11
CA ALA A 158 16.52 8.06 -5.40
C ALA A 158 16.54 6.64 -4.81
N THR A 159 17.12 5.67 -5.53
CA THR A 159 17.27 4.29 -5.01
C THR A 159 18.18 4.24 -3.78
N VAL A 160 19.31 4.93 -3.82
CA VAL A 160 20.24 5.02 -2.68
C VAL A 160 19.59 5.76 -1.50
N GLU A 161 18.89 6.86 -1.75
CA GLU A 161 18.20 7.61 -0.70
C GLU A 161 17.04 6.82 -0.07
N MET A 162 16.26 6.11 -0.88
CA MET A 162 15.21 5.22 -0.39
C MET A 162 15.80 4.11 0.50
N GLN A 163 16.91 3.48 0.10
CA GLN A 163 17.58 2.47 0.93
C GLN A 163 18.04 3.02 2.29
N LYS A 164 18.59 4.25 2.31
CA LYS A 164 18.98 4.91 3.57
C LYS A 164 17.77 5.17 4.46
N LEU A 165 16.66 5.64 3.88
CA LEU A 165 15.42 5.87 4.60
C LEU A 165 14.83 4.56 5.14
N MET A 166 14.82 3.49 4.35
CA MET A 166 14.36 2.17 4.78
C MET A 166 15.18 1.60 5.93
N ALA A 167 16.50 1.82 5.94
CA ALA A 167 17.33 1.45 7.09
C ALA A 167 16.96 2.23 8.37
N LEU A 168 16.47 3.47 8.26
CA LEU A 168 15.95 4.24 9.38
C LEU A 168 14.56 3.77 9.80
N VAL A 169 13.70 3.38 8.84
CA VAL A 169 12.40 2.76 9.10
C VAL A 169 12.57 1.48 9.91
N GLN A 170 13.46 0.57 9.51
CA GLN A 170 13.71 -0.68 10.24
C GLN A 170 14.08 -0.41 11.71
N ARG A 171 15.02 0.52 11.95
CA ARG A 171 15.40 0.91 13.32
C ARG A 171 14.27 1.57 14.10
N THR A 172 13.33 2.23 13.41
CA THR A 172 12.15 2.84 14.01
C THR A 172 11.11 1.79 14.38
N THR A 173 10.96 0.75 13.56
CA THR A 173 10.17 -0.44 13.87
C THR A 173 10.76 -1.21 15.05
N ASP A 174 12.08 -1.39 15.11
CA ASP A 174 12.75 -2.00 16.27
C ASP A 174 12.48 -1.15 17.53
N LEU A 175 12.63 0.18 17.43
CA LEU A 175 12.31 1.10 18.52
C LEU A 175 10.86 0.97 19.01
N TYR A 176 9.88 0.78 18.12
CA TYR A 176 8.49 0.58 18.49
C TYR A 176 8.32 -0.65 19.38
N HIS A 177 8.84 -1.81 18.95
CA HIS A 177 8.75 -3.05 19.71
C HIS A 177 9.45 -2.95 21.07
N GLU A 178 10.61 -2.29 21.11
CA GLU A 178 11.39 -2.15 22.34
C GLU A 178 10.79 -1.13 23.31
N LEU A 179 10.06 -0.12 22.82
CA LEU A 179 9.24 0.75 23.66
C LEU A 179 8.08 -0.02 24.29
N HIS A 180 7.39 -0.87 23.52
CA HIS A 180 6.34 -1.73 24.06
C HIS A 180 6.88 -2.76 25.07
N ALA A 181 8.04 -3.35 24.81
CA ALA A 181 8.69 -4.24 25.75
C ALA A 181 9.08 -3.50 27.04
N LEU A 182 9.64 -2.29 26.92
CA LEU A 182 9.99 -1.45 28.08
C LEU A 182 8.75 -1.12 28.93
N ASP A 183 7.62 -0.76 28.31
CA ASP A 183 6.38 -0.49 29.02
C ASP A 183 5.90 -1.70 29.83
N ARG A 184 5.97 -2.90 29.24
CA ARG A 184 5.68 -4.15 29.97
C ARG A 184 6.62 -4.37 31.15
N PHE A 185 7.94 -4.24 30.95
CA PHE A 185 8.92 -4.37 32.04
C PHE A 185 8.69 -3.35 33.17
N GLU A 186 8.33 -2.11 32.82
CA GLU A 186 8.00 -1.09 33.82
C GLU A 186 6.74 -1.44 34.60
N GLN A 187 5.73 -2.01 33.94
CA GLN A 187 4.51 -2.46 34.59
C GLN A 187 4.76 -3.66 35.52
N ASP A 188 5.54 -4.65 35.08
CA ASP A 188 5.92 -5.81 35.89
C ASP A 188 6.69 -5.38 37.14
N TYR A 189 7.63 -4.43 36.99
CA TYR A 189 8.35 -3.84 38.12
C TYR A 189 7.41 -3.13 39.10
N ARG A 190 6.44 -2.35 38.61
CA ARG A 190 5.43 -1.70 39.47
C ARG A 190 4.54 -2.71 40.20
N CYS A 191 4.16 -3.80 39.55
CA CYS A 191 3.38 -4.89 40.15
C CYS A 191 4.17 -5.59 41.26
N GLN A 192 5.45 -5.89 41.05
CA GLN A 192 6.32 -6.52 42.05
C GLN A 192 6.56 -5.62 43.27
N LEU A 193 6.68 -4.30 43.07
CA LEU A 193 6.74 -3.35 44.19
C LEU A 193 5.46 -3.36 45.03
N LYS A 194 4.28 -3.36 44.40
CA LYS A 194 2.98 -3.41 45.10
C LYS A 194 2.72 -4.76 45.78
N GLY A 195 3.18 -5.87 45.21
CA GLY A 195 3.12 -7.22 45.79
C GLY A 195 4.19 -7.50 46.86
N SER A 196 5.06 -6.53 47.17
CA SER A 196 6.11 -6.67 48.19
C SER A 196 5.65 -6.31 49.61
N GLU A 197 4.46 -5.73 49.78
CA GLU A 197 3.92 -5.41 51.11
C GLU A 197 3.35 -6.64 51.86
N SER A 198 3.18 -7.80 51.21
CA SER A 198 2.39 -8.92 51.76
C SER A 198 3.10 -10.27 51.99
N SER A 199 4.39 -10.50 51.63
CA SER A 199 5.12 -11.74 52.02
C SER A 199 6.63 -11.76 51.73
N ASN A 200 7.40 -12.45 52.59
CA ASN A 200 8.82 -12.88 52.62
C ASN A 200 9.90 -11.95 52.03
N GLN A 201 10.79 -11.43 52.90
CA GLN A 201 11.64 -10.25 52.65
C GLN A 201 13.03 -10.52 52.05
N ILE A 202 13.58 -11.73 52.11
CA ILE A 202 15.02 -11.96 51.80
C ILE A 202 15.25 -12.39 50.33
N GLU A 203 14.51 -13.37 49.81
CA GLU A 203 14.65 -13.80 48.39
C GLU A 203 14.03 -12.79 47.38
N LYS A 204 13.07 -11.96 47.83
CA LYS A 204 12.48 -10.89 47.01
C LYS A 204 13.44 -9.72 46.79
N GLY A 205 14.33 -9.43 47.74
CA GLY A 205 15.27 -8.31 47.64
C GLY A 205 16.21 -8.44 46.44
N ASP A 206 16.77 -9.63 46.25
CA ASP A 206 17.65 -9.94 45.12
C ASP A 206 16.89 -9.95 43.79
N ASN A 207 15.68 -10.52 43.75
CA ASN A 207 14.85 -10.51 42.54
C ASN A 207 14.48 -9.08 42.10
N ILE A 208 14.13 -8.19 43.04
CA ILE A 208 13.84 -6.78 42.76
C ILE A 208 15.08 -6.04 42.25
N GLN A 209 16.27 -6.36 42.76
CA GLN A 209 17.52 -5.77 42.27
C GLN A 209 17.86 -6.23 40.84
N VAL A 210 17.64 -7.51 40.52
CA VAL A 210 17.82 -8.07 39.17
C VAL A 210 16.89 -7.38 38.19
N VAL A 211 15.58 -7.31 38.48
CA VAL A 211 14.59 -6.64 37.62
C VAL A 211 14.90 -5.14 37.45
N LYS A 212 15.39 -4.47 38.51
CA LYS A 212 15.83 -3.07 38.42
C LYS A 212 17.06 -2.88 37.53
N LEU A 213 17.99 -3.84 37.53
CA LEU A 213 19.17 -3.81 36.66
C LEU A 213 18.77 -4.04 35.20
N GLU A 214 17.91 -5.03 34.93
CA GLU A 214 17.35 -5.31 33.59
C GLU A 214 16.55 -4.12 33.04
N LEU A 215 15.77 -3.44 33.89
CA LEU A 215 15.03 -2.24 33.49
C LEU A 215 15.98 -1.09 33.12
N LYS A 216 17.13 -0.96 33.81
CA LYS A 216 18.16 0.02 33.44
C LYS A 216 18.84 -0.33 32.12
N THR A 217 19.17 -1.60 31.87
CA THR A 217 19.78 -2.02 30.60
C THR A 217 18.81 -1.81 29.45
N GLN A 218 17.53 -2.16 29.62
CA GLN A 218 16.47 -1.94 28.63
C GLN A 218 16.27 -0.45 28.33
N ARG A 219 16.24 0.42 29.35
CA ARG A 219 16.17 1.89 29.15
C ARG A 219 17.37 2.43 28.37
N SER A 220 18.57 1.90 28.64
CA SER A 220 19.78 2.27 27.89
C SER A 220 19.69 1.83 26.43
N TYR A 221 19.19 0.63 26.18
CA TYR A 221 18.98 0.08 24.84
C TYR A 221 17.98 0.90 24.02
N VAL A 222 16.80 1.21 24.58
CA VAL A 222 15.80 2.11 23.96
C VAL A 222 16.40 3.49 23.68
N LYS A 223 17.22 4.03 24.59
CA LYS A 223 17.92 5.31 24.37
C LYS A 223 18.90 5.23 23.21
N ASN A 224 19.58 4.10 22.99
CA ASN A 224 20.43 3.87 21.83
C ASN A 224 19.60 3.83 20.53
N LEU A 225 18.48 3.09 20.54
CA LEU A 225 17.59 2.98 19.39
C LEU A 225 17.03 4.34 18.97
N LYS A 226 16.56 5.17 19.92
CA LYS A 226 16.12 6.56 19.65
C LYS A 226 17.18 7.40 18.93
N LYS A 227 18.47 7.20 19.26
CA LYS A 227 19.58 7.92 18.61
C LYS A 227 19.89 7.43 17.20
N ARG A 228 19.55 6.18 16.87
CA ARG A 228 19.89 5.56 15.57
C ARG A 228 18.70 5.52 14.60
N SER A 229 17.48 5.72 15.09
CA SER A 229 16.22 5.72 14.34
C SER A 229 15.80 7.13 13.87
N LEU A 230 14.63 7.22 13.22
CA LEU A 230 14.02 8.50 12.81
C LEU A 230 13.73 9.44 13.98
N TRP A 231 13.61 8.91 15.20
CA TRP A 231 13.27 9.70 16.41
C TRP A 231 14.22 10.90 16.64
N SER A 232 15.50 10.73 16.33
CA SER A 232 16.54 11.76 16.53
C SER A 232 16.88 12.56 15.27
N LYS A 233 16.26 12.24 14.12
CA LYS A 233 16.44 12.98 12.87
C LYS A 233 15.59 14.26 12.89
N THR A 234 15.91 15.19 11.99
CA THR A 234 15.08 16.37 11.74
C THR A 234 14.21 16.14 10.51
N LEU A 235 13.07 16.82 10.44
CA LEU A 235 12.18 16.69 9.28
C LEU A 235 12.88 17.13 7.99
N GLU A 236 13.71 18.17 8.04
CA GLU A 236 14.43 18.69 6.88
C GLU A 236 15.30 17.62 6.21
N GLN A 237 16.03 16.83 7.00
CA GLN A 237 16.90 15.75 6.48
C GLN A 237 16.13 14.64 5.78
N VAL A 238 14.87 14.43 6.18
CA VAL A 238 14.01 13.39 5.62
C VAL A 238 13.23 13.94 4.43
N VAL A 239 12.65 15.13 4.54
CA VAL A 239 11.91 15.82 3.47
C VAL A 239 12.79 16.06 2.26
N GLU A 240 14.03 16.49 2.44
CA GLU A 240 15.00 16.64 1.34
C GLU A 240 15.09 15.40 0.46
N LYS A 241 15.28 14.23 1.09
CA LYS A 241 15.38 12.93 0.40
C LYS A 241 14.05 12.51 -0.23
N LEU A 242 12.95 12.76 0.47
CA LEU A 242 11.61 12.42 -0.01
C LEU A 242 11.21 13.25 -1.24
N VAL A 243 11.65 14.51 -1.32
CA VAL A 243 11.43 15.37 -2.49
C VAL A 243 12.15 14.81 -3.71
N ASP A 244 13.42 14.39 -3.58
CA ASP A 244 14.17 13.75 -4.67
C ASP A 244 13.49 12.46 -5.15
N ILE A 245 12.95 11.67 -4.20
CA ILE A 245 12.19 10.46 -4.51
C ILE A 245 10.90 10.81 -5.27
N VAL A 246 10.11 11.78 -4.81
CA VAL A 246 8.88 12.20 -5.52
C VAL A 246 9.19 12.66 -6.93
N GLN A 247 10.25 13.46 -7.12
CA GLN A 247 10.69 13.90 -8.43
C GLN A 247 11.05 12.71 -9.34
N TYR A 248 11.81 11.73 -8.83
CA TYR A 248 12.08 10.51 -9.57
C TYR A 248 10.80 9.74 -9.93
N LEU A 249 9.86 9.58 -8.99
CA LEU A 249 8.62 8.84 -9.21
C LEU A 249 7.75 9.51 -10.29
N HIS A 250 7.66 10.84 -10.31
CA HIS A 250 6.94 11.57 -11.37
C HIS A 250 7.53 11.25 -12.76
N VAL A 251 8.86 11.33 -12.90
CA VAL A 251 9.53 11.04 -14.17
C VAL A 251 9.35 9.58 -14.56
N GLU A 252 9.51 8.64 -13.62
CA GLU A 252 9.40 7.20 -13.90
C GLU A 252 7.97 6.80 -14.29
N ILE A 253 6.93 7.42 -13.72
CA ILE A 253 5.53 7.20 -14.15
C ILE A 253 5.34 7.66 -15.59
N ASN A 254 5.81 8.86 -15.94
CA ASN A 254 5.64 9.40 -17.28
C ASN A 254 6.39 8.58 -18.33
N VAL A 255 7.59 8.07 -18.00
CA VAL A 255 8.35 7.20 -18.90
C VAL A 255 7.74 5.80 -19.00
N SER A 256 7.26 5.26 -17.88
CA SER A 256 6.71 3.91 -17.84
C SER A 256 5.33 3.83 -18.48
N TYR A 257 4.46 4.81 -18.26
CA TYR A 257 3.05 4.73 -18.63
C TYR A 257 2.54 5.81 -19.58
N GLY A 258 3.38 6.80 -19.91
CA GLY A 258 3.05 7.89 -20.82
C GLY A 258 2.80 9.22 -20.10
N THR A 259 3.09 10.30 -20.81
CA THR A 259 2.89 11.68 -20.33
C THR A 259 1.40 12.01 -20.32
N TYR A 260 1.00 12.93 -19.44
CA TYR A 260 -0.32 13.55 -19.50
C TYR A 260 -0.41 14.42 -20.75
N ASP A 261 -0.89 13.86 -21.86
CA ASP A 261 -1.38 14.68 -22.97
C ASP A 261 -2.71 15.25 -22.49
N GLY A 262 -2.83 16.58 -22.38
CA GLY A 262 -3.95 17.30 -21.77
C GLY A 262 -5.32 17.11 -22.45
N GLY A 263 -5.48 16.05 -23.25
CA GLY A 263 -6.78 15.53 -23.62
C GLY A 263 -7.52 15.11 -22.37
N GLU A 264 -8.53 15.91 -22.00
CA GLU A 264 -9.60 15.50 -21.09
C GLU A 264 -9.86 14.01 -21.29
N LEU A 265 -9.70 13.23 -20.22
CA LEU A 265 -10.30 11.91 -20.15
C LEU A 265 -11.80 12.18 -20.21
N SER A 266 -12.32 12.30 -21.43
CA SER A 266 -13.66 12.75 -21.78
C SER A 266 -14.61 12.35 -20.66
N SER A 267 -15.16 13.36 -19.97
CA SER A 267 -16.10 13.23 -18.85
C SER A 267 -17.24 12.23 -19.13
N ALA A 268 -17.47 11.91 -20.41
CA ALA A 268 -18.37 10.88 -20.92
C ALA A 268 -18.01 9.40 -20.61
N VAL A 269 -16.75 9.04 -20.27
CA VAL A 269 -16.37 7.61 -20.05
C VAL A 269 -16.74 7.12 -18.64
N ASN A 270 -17.01 8.03 -17.69
CA ASN A 270 -17.27 7.67 -16.29
C ASN A 270 -18.68 7.11 -16.03
N CYS A 271 -19.59 7.09 -17.00
CA CYS A 271 -20.96 6.60 -16.80
C CYS A 271 -21.21 5.14 -17.23
N GLN A 272 -20.22 4.44 -17.79
CA GLN A 272 -20.39 3.03 -18.23
C GLN A 272 -19.67 2.01 -17.33
N ARG A 273 -19.02 2.45 -16.25
CA ARG A 273 -18.31 1.56 -15.32
C ARG A 273 -19.16 1.27 -14.08
N LEU A 274 -19.08 0.04 -13.60
CA LEU A 274 -19.86 -0.42 -12.44
C LEU A 274 -19.45 0.26 -11.12
N GLY A 275 -18.19 0.69 -11.01
CA GLY A 275 -17.65 1.38 -9.84
C GLY A 275 -18.33 2.74 -9.60
N PRO A 276 -18.19 3.71 -10.52
CA PRO A 276 -18.85 5.02 -10.42
C PRO A 276 -20.38 4.95 -10.33
N ALA A 277 -21.00 3.91 -10.92
CA ALA A 277 -22.43 3.67 -10.83
C ALA A 277 -22.89 3.08 -9.48
N GLY A 278 -21.97 2.74 -8.57
CA GLY A 278 -22.28 2.10 -7.28
C GLY A 278 -22.76 0.65 -7.39
N LEU A 279 -22.59 0.01 -8.55
CA LEU A 279 -23.10 -1.32 -8.86
C LEU A 279 -22.03 -2.43 -8.74
N ALA A 280 -20.75 -2.07 -8.58
CA ALA A 280 -19.65 -3.04 -8.54
C ALA A 280 -19.87 -4.16 -7.51
N LEU A 281 -20.29 -3.82 -6.28
CA LEU A 281 -20.55 -4.79 -5.23
C LEU A 281 -21.72 -5.73 -5.58
N HIS A 282 -22.78 -5.15 -6.13
CA HIS A 282 -23.98 -5.90 -6.51
C HIS A 282 -23.63 -6.97 -7.54
N TYR A 283 -22.89 -6.59 -8.59
CA TYR A 283 -22.41 -7.53 -9.60
C TYR A 283 -21.38 -8.53 -9.05
N ALA A 284 -20.50 -8.11 -8.14
CA ALA A 284 -19.56 -9.04 -7.48
C ALA A 284 -20.31 -10.15 -6.72
N ASN A 285 -21.34 -9.79 -5.96
CA ASN A 285 -22.20 -10.75 -5.26
C ASN A 285 -22.94 -11.67 -6.23
N THR A 286 -23.46 -11.13 -7.35
CA THR A 286 -24.08 -11.95 -8.40
C THR A 286 -23.08 -12.96 -9.00
N ILE A 287 -21.84 -12.54 -9.31
CA ILE A 287 -20.78 -13.41 -9.84
C ILE A 287 -20.45 -14.54 -8.86
N ILE A 288 -20.32 -14.23 -7.57
CA ILE A 288 -20.04 -15.21 -6.52
C ILE A 288 -21.20 -16.21 -6.38
N GLN A 289 -22.45 -15.75 -6.47
CA GLN A 289 -23.62 -16.63 -6.47
C GLN A 289 -23.63 -17.57 -7.68
N ILE A 290 -23.36 -17.05 -8.88
CA ILE A 290 -23.24 -17.86 -10.11
C ILE A 290 -22.15 -18.92 -9.95
N TYR A 291 -20.98 -18.53 -9.45
CA TYR A 291 -19.88 -19.46 -9.19
C TYR A 291 -20.29 -20.56 -8.20
N SER A 292 -20.95 -20.21 -7.09
CA SER A 292 -21.43 -21.19 -6.10
C SER A 292 -22.36 -22.23 -6.71
N ILE A 293 -23.26 -21.81 -7.60
CA ILE A 293 -24.20 -22.69 -8.30
C ILE A 293 -23.45 -23.62 -9.28
N VAL A 294 -22.52 -23.09 -10.07
CA VAL A 294 -21.75 -23.84 -11.07
C VAL A 294 -20.81 -24.85 -10.40
N SER A 295 -20.13 -24.47 -9.32
CA SER A 295 -19.15 -25.33 -8.64
C SER A 295 -19.78 -26.45 -7.79
N ARG A 296 -21.02 -26.26 -7.31
CA ARG A 296 -21.67 -27.22 -6.39
C ARG A 296 -22.61 -28.20 -7.07
N SER A 297 -22.95 -28.03 -8.36
CA SER A 297 -24.09 -28.77 -8.91
C SER A 297 -23.96 -29.22 -10.38
N GLY A 298 -24.47 -30.42 -10.65
CA GLY A 298 -24.88 -30.86 -11.99
C GLY A 298 -26.32 -30.43 -12.35
N TYR A 299 -27.06 -29.88 -11.38
CA TYR A 299 -28.45 -29.44 -11.51
C TYR A 299 -28.70 -28.19 -10.67
N VAL A 300 -29.28 -27.16 -11.26
CA VAL A 300 -29.57 -25.88 -10.57
C VAL A 300 -30.93 -25.95 -9.88
N PRO A 301 -31.00 -25.90 -8.53
CA PRO A 301 -32.27 -25.90 -7.81
C PRO A 301 -33.12 -24.66 -8.15
N ALA A 302 -34.45 -24.82 -8.16
CA ALA A 302 -35.39 -23.74 -8.51
C ALA A 302 -35.26 -22.51 -7.59
N ASN A 303 -35.12 -22.74 -6.28
CA ASN A 303 -34.90 -21.69 -5.29
C ASN A 303 -33.60 -20.89 -5.55
N SER A 304 -32.50 -21.56 -5.90
CA SER A 304 -31.22 -20.89 -6.23
C SER A 304 -31.32 -20.08 -7.52
N ARG A 305 -32.02 -20.62 -8.53
CA ARG A 305 -32.30 -19.90 -9.79
C ARG A 305 -33.15 -18.66 -9.54
N ASP A 306 -34.20 -18.78 -8.76
CA ASP A 306 -35.12 -17.69 -8.48
C ASP A 306 -34.43 -16.62 -7.62
N ALA A 307 -33.63 -17.02 -6.62
CA ALA A 307 -32.79 -16.11 -5.84
C ALA A 307 -31.79 -15.35 -6.72
N LEU A 308 -31.10 -16.04 -7.64
CA LEU A 308 -30.20 -15.40 -8.60
C LEU A 308 -30.93 -14.40 -9.48
N TYR A 309 -32.11 -14.76 -10.00
CA TYR A 309 -32.92 -13.89 -10.84
C TYR A 309 -33.42 -12.64 -10.10
N GLN A 310 -33.85 -12.78 -8.84
CA GLN A 310 -34.24 -11.66 -7.99
C GLN A 310 -33.03 -10.80 -7.60
N GLY A 311 -31.85 -11.40 -7.51
CA GLY A 311 -30.58 -10.73 -7.26
C GLY A 311 -30.02 -9.97 -8.47
N LEU A 312 -30.65 -10.00 -9.66
CA LEU A 312 -30.18 -9.24 -10.82
C LEU A 312 -30.63 -7.77 -10.76
N PRO A 313 -29.80 -6.80 -11.20
CA PRO A 313 -30.24 -5.42 -11.35
C PRO A 313 -31.50 -5.29 -12.23
N PRO A 314 -32.43 -4.37 -11.94
CA PRO A 314 -33.72 -4.29 -12.63
C PRO A 314 -33.61 -4.25 -14.16
N ARG A 315 -32.65 -3.50 -14.70
CA ARG A 315 -32.40 -3.40 -16.15
C ARG A 315 -31.96 -4.73 -16.76
N VAL A 316 -31.09 -5.48 -16.09
CA VAL A 316 -30.64 -6.80 -16.53
C VAL A 316 -31.81 -7.79 -16.45
N ARG A 317 -32.54 -7.78 -15.33
CA ARG A 317 -33.70 -8.65 -15.11
C ARG A 317 -34.78 -8.47 -16.18
N LEU A 318 -35.05 -7.22 -16.60
CA LEU A 318 -36.01 -6.91 -17.67
C LEU A 318 -35.51 -7.28 -19.07
N ALA A 319 -34.21 -7.14 -19.34
CA ALA A 319 -33.63 -7.46 -20.64
C ALA A 319 -33.39 -8.96 -20.85
N LEU A 320 -33.20 -9.73 -19.76
CA LEU A 320 -32.81 -11.14 -19.80
C LEU A 320 -33.81 -12.03 -20.58
N PRO A 321 -35.14 -11.95 -20.39
CA PRO A 321 -36.08 -12.80 -21.13
C PRO A 321 -36.00 -12.62 -22.64
N ASN A 322 -35.86 -11.38 -23.10
CA ASN A 322 -35.71 -11.08 -24.52
C ASN A 322 -34.37 -11.57 -25.06
N LYS A 323 -33.28 -11.37 -24.30
CA LYS A 323 -31.95 -11.87 -24.68
C LYS A 323 -31.91 -13.40 -24.78
N LEU A 324 -32.56 -14.13 -23.87
CA LEU A 324 -32.68 -15.60 -23.93
C LEU A 324 -33.51 -16.09 -25.10
N ARG A 325 -34.52 -15.32 -25.54
CA ARG A 325 -35.34 -15.65 -26.72
C ARG A 325 -34.60 -15.37 -28.03
N THR A 326 -33.79 -14.31 -28.08
CA THR A 326 -33.06 -13.87 -29.28
C THR A 326 -31.65 -14.46 -29.40
N SER A 327 -31.05 -14.91 -28.29
CA SER A 327 -29.78 -15.62 -28.36
C SER A 327 -30.07 -16.97 -28.98
N SER A 328 -29.78 -17.11 -30.26
CA SER A 328 -29.57 -18.42 -30.89
C SER A 328 -28.36 -19.06 -30.22
N MET A 329 -28.51 -19.54 -28.99
CA MET A 329 -27.64 -20.58 -28.48
C MET A 329 -27.71 -21.68 -29.54
N PRO A 330 -26.57 -22.14 -30.09
CA PRO A 330 -26.58 -23.25 -31.03
C PRO A 330 -27.43 -24.35 -30.39
N ARG A 331 -28.43 -24.86 -31.12
CA ARG A 331 -29.43 -25.81 -30.61
C ARG A 331 -28.83 -27.13 -30.07
N GLU A 332 -27.50 -27.26 -30.00
CA GLU A 332 -26.74 -28.47 -29.68
C GLU A 332 -25.55 -28.22 -28.72
N LEU A 333 -25.60 -27.22 -27.83
CA LEU A 333 -24.59 -27.16 -26.75
C LEU A 333 -24.94 -28.17 -25.65
N THR A 334 -24.06 -29.13 -25.39
CA THR A 334 -24.24 -30.07 -24.27
C THR A 334 -24.07 -29.35 -22.93
N ILE A 335 -24.66 -29.92 -21.86
CA ILE A 335 -24.52 -29.38 -20.50
C ILE A 335 -23.03 -29.22 -20.12
N ASP A 336 -22.19 -30.16 -20.54
CA ASP A 336 -20.75 -30.12 -20.27
C ASP A 336 -20.03 -29.00 -21.04
N GLN A 337 -20.45 -28.70 -22.28
CA GLN A 337 -19.91 -27.57 -23.05
C GLN A 337 -20.29 -26.23 -22.41
N ILE A 338 -21.55 -26.08 -21.97
CA ILE A 338 -22.00 -24.87 -21.25
C ILE A 338 -21.21 -24.71 -19.95
N ARG A 339 -21.02 -25.80 -19.19
CA ARG A 339 -20.23 -25.78 -17.96
C ARG A 339 -18.79 -25.34 -18.25
N ALA A 340 -18.13 -25.93 -19.25
CA ALA A 340 -16.76 -25.57 -19.62
C ALA A 340 -16.63 -24.09 -20.02
N MET A 341 -17.62 -23.54 -20.76
CA MET A 341 -17.66 -22.11 -21.09
C MET A 341 -17.83 -21.23 -19.85
N MET A 342 -18.71 -21.62 -18.92
CA MET A 342 -18.92 -20.90 -17.67
C MET A 342 -17.67 -20.93 -16.79
N GLU A 343 -17.05 -22.10 -16.63
CA GLU A 343 -15.81 -22.27 -15.86
C GLU A 343 -14.67 -21.43 -16.42
N ARG A 344 -14.52 -21.39 -17.76
CA ARG A 344 -13.51 -20.53 -18.42
C ARG A 344 -13.69 -19.06 -18.05
N THR A 345 -14.92 -18.56 -18.12
CA THR A 345 -15.24 -17.16 -17.82
C THR A 345 -15.09 -16.86 -16.33
N LEU A 346 -15.59 -17.75 -15.47
CA LEU A 346 -15.54 -17.61 -14.02
C LEU A 346 -14.10 -17.69 -13.48
N LYS A 347 -13.20 -18.41 -14.15
CA LYS A 347 -11.79 -18.54 -13.76
C LYS A 347 -11.11 -17.19 -13.53
N TRP A 348 -11.38 -16.18 -14.36
CA TRP A 348 -10.81 -14.85 -14.21
C TRP A 348 -11.77 -13.85 -13.56
N LEU A 349 -13.08 -14.07 -13.66
CA LEU A 349 -14.09 -13.15 -13.14
C LEU A 349 -14.30 -13.27 -11.62
N VAL A 350 -14.20 -14.49 -11.07
CA VAL A 350 -14.42 -14.76 -9.63
C VAL A 350 -13.35 -14.10 -8.75
N PRO A 351 -12.03 -14.18 -9.04
CA PRO A 351 -11.03 -13.47 -8.26
C PRO A 351 -11.29 -11.96 -8.18
N MET A 352 -11.76 -11.34 -9.28
CA MET A 352 -12.09 -9.91 -9.31
C MET A 352 -13.31 -9.57 -8.43
N ALA A 353 -14.34 -10.43 -8.46
CA ALA A 353 -15.52 -10.28 -7.61
C ALA A 353 -15.17 -10.41 -6.11
N ILE A 354 -14.34 -11.40 -5.76
CA ILE A 354 -13.86 -11.58 -4.38
C ILE A 354 -13.08 -10.35 -3.91
N ASN A 355 -12.14 -9.86 -4.73
CA ASN A 355 -11.39 -8.63 -4.39
C ASN A 355 -12.33 -7.44 -4.19
N THR A 356 -13.34 -7.27 -5.06
CA THR A 356 -14.34 -6.20 -4.94
C THR A 356 -15.12 -6.27 -3.62
N THR A 357 -15.46 -7.48 -3.15
CA THR A 357 -16.12 -7.66 -1.85
C THR A 357 -15.18 -7.38 -0.67
N TRP A 358 -13.91 -7.79 -0.78
CA TRP A 358 -12.91 -7.64 0.28
C TRP A 358 -12.53 -6.19 0.54
N TYR A 359 -12.33 -5.38 -0.51
CA TYR A 359 -11.99 -3.97 -0.36
C TYR A 359 -13.04 -3.17 0.41
N ARG A 360 -14.33 -3.54 0.32
CA ARG A 360 -15.39 -2.84 1.05
C ARG A 360 -15.53 -3.26 2.51
N THR A 361 -15.11 -4.48 2.87
CA THR A 361 -15.16 -4.94 4.27
C THR A 361 -14.01 -4.40 5.12
N HIS A 362 -12.97 -3.83 4.48
CA HIS A 362 -11.76 -3.33 5.13
C HIS A 362 -11.43 -1.86 4.86
N ILE A 363 -12.36 -1.12 4.24
CA ILE A 363 -12.47 0.35 4.32
C ILE A 363 -13.51 0.65 5.39
#